data_AF-Q6TU33-F1
#
_entry.id   AF-Q6TU33-F1
#
_cell.length_a   1.000
_cell.length_b   1.000
_cell.length_c   1.000
_cell.angle_alpha   90.00
_cell.angle_beta   90.00
_cell.angle_gamma   90.00
#
_symmetry.space_group_name_H-M   'P 1'
#
loop_
_entity.id
_entity.type
_entity.pdbx_description
1 polymer ?
#
loop_
_entity_poly.entity_id
_entity_poly.type
_entity_poly.pdbx_seq_one_letter_code
_entity_poly.pdbx_strand_id
1 'polypeptide(L)'
;DPNDSDVEENISSKSDFVYCQVCCEPFHKFCLEENERPLEDQLENWCCRRCKFCHVCGRQHQATKQLLECNKCRNSYHPECLGPNYPTKPTKKKKVWICTKCVRCKS
;
A
#
# COMPACT_ATOMS: atom_id res chain seq x y z
N ASP A 1 54.19 2.16 8.25
CA ASP A 1 53.00 2.50 7.44
C ASP A 1 52.41 1.29 6.76
N PRO A 2 51.32 0.71 7.30
CA PRO A 2 50.43 -0.15 6.55
C PRO A 2 49.39 0.70 5.80
N ASN A 3 49.07 0.27 4.58
CA ASN A 3 48.24 0.94 3.59
C ASN A 3 46.83 1.32 4.09
N ASP A 4 46.39 2.48 3.64
CA ASP A 4 45.07 3.12 3.79
C ASP A 4 43.97 2.43 2.93
N SER A 5 44.02 1.11 2.76
CA SER A 5 43.16 0.38 1.80
C SER A 5 42.19 -0.62 2.41
N ASP A 6 42.07 -0.71 3.75
CA ASP A 6 41.14 -1.62 4.43
C ASP A 6 40.02 -0.87 5.19
N VAL A 7 39.53 0.23 4.63
CA VAL A 7 38.23 0.82 4.99
C VAL A 7 37.19 0.54 3.91
N GLU A 8 37.11 -0.71 3.44
CA GLU A 8 35.87 -1.21 2.85
C GLU A 8 34.98 -1.74 3.98
N GLU A 9 34.38 -0.77 4.67
CA GLU A 9 33.24 -0.95 5.56
C GLU A 9 32.20 -1.88 4.91
N ASN A 10 32.08 -3.08 5.46
CA ASN A 10 30.94 -3.98 5.29
C ASN A 10 29.68 -3.33 5.89
N ILE A 11 29.15 -2.29 5.24
CA ILE A 11 27.92 -1.61 5.65
C ILE A 11 26.80 -1.89 4.65
N SER A 12 25.95 -2.81 5.11
CA SER A 12 24.48 -2.72 5.01
C SER A 12 23.86 -3.04 3.65
N SER A 13 23.31 -4.26 3.57
CA SER A 13 21.95 -4.52 3.05
C SER A 13 21.37 -3.38 2.20
N LYS A 14 21.44 -3.52 0.88
CA LYS A 14 20.79 -2.67 -0.13
C LYS A 14 19.32 -2.46 0.25
N SER A 15 19.06 -1.40 1.02
CA SER A 15 17.75 -1.12 1.58
C SER A 15 16.92 -0.52 0.47
N ASP A 16 16.08 -1.34 -0.15
CA ASP A 16 15.14 -0.88 -1.16
C ASP A 16 14.08 0.01 -0.51
N PHE A 17 14.13 1.30 -0.84
CA PHE A 17 13.11 2.27 -0.46
C PHE A 17 12.05 2.41 -1.56
N VAL A 18 10.86 2.82 -1.14
CA VAL A 18 9.85 3.42 -2.03
C VAL A 18 9.40 4.75 -1.45
N TYR A 19 9.10 5.70 -2.34
CA TYR A 19 8.77 7.07 -2.00
C TYR A 19 7.30 7.35 -2.26
N CYS A 20 6.61 7.94 -1.29
CA CYS A 20 5.22 8.31 -1.49
C CYS A 20 5.09 9.51 -2.44
N GLN A 21 4.27 9.40 -3.49
CA GLN A 21 4.04 10.51 -4.42
C GLN A 21 3.32 11.74 -3.82
N VAL A 22 2.72 11.59 -2.63
CA VAL A 22 1.94 12.67 -2.00
C VAL A 22 2.75 13.41 -0.93
N CYS A 23 3.43 12.69 -0.04
CA CYS A 23 4.21 13.31 1.05
C CYS A 23 5.73 13.24 0.83
N CYS A 24 6.20 12.61 -0.25
CA CYS A 24 7.62 12.44 -0.58
C CYS A 24 8.48 11.69 0.45
N GLU A 25 7.86 11.15 1.51
CA GLU A 25 8.57 10.41 2.56
C GLU A 25 9.07 9.04 2.05
N PRO A 26 10.28 8.60 2.47
CA PRO A 26 10.82 7.29 2.15
C PRO A 26 10.27 6.20 3.07
N PHE A 27 10.05 5.01 2.52
CA PHE A 27 9.62 3.82 3.25
C PHE A 27 10.46 2.62 2.83
N HIS A 28 10.99 1.87 3.79
CA HIS A 28 11.61 0.59 3.50
C HIS A 28 10.55 -0.38 2.95
N LYS A 29 10.82 -1.05 1.83
CA LYS A 29 9.90 -2.05 1.26
C LYS A 29 9.55 -3.16 2.26
N PHE A 30 10.49 -3.56 3.13
CA PHE A 30 10.27 -4.61 4.13
C PHE A 30 9.42 -4.16 5.33
N CYS A 31 9.40 -2.87 5.66
CA CYS A 31 8.54 -2.33 6.73
C CYS A 31 7.07 -2.21 6.30
N LEU A 32 6.78 -2.29 5.00
CA LEU A 32 5.42 -2.26 4.47
C LEU A 32 4.74 -3.62 4.63
N GLU A 33 3.44 -3.58 4.93
CA GLU A 33 2.59 -4.77 4.89
C GLU A 33 2.52 -5.36 3.47
N GLU A 34 2.27 -6.66 3.33
CA GLU A 34 2.32 -7.35 2.03
C GLU A 34 1.36 -6.73 0.99
N ASN A 35 0.21 -6.24 1.43
CA ASN A 35 -0.79 -5.52 0.63
C ASN A 35 -0.44 -4.04 0.36
N GLU A 36 0.51 -3.47 1.09
CA GLU A 36 0.97 -2.09 0.92
C GLU A 36 2.19 -1.99 0.00
N ARG A 37 2.91 -3.10 -0.20
CA ARG A 37 4.07 -3.15 -1.08
C ARG A 37 3.65 -2.87 -2.53
N PRO A 38 4.27 -1.90 -3.21
CA PRO A 38 4.01 -1.67 -4.62
C PRO A 38 4.51 -2.85 -5.46
N LEU A 39 3.81 -3.11 -6.56
CA LEU A 39 4.35 -3.92 -7.65
C LEU A 39 5.41 -3.10 -8.39
N GLU A 40 6.32 -3.77 -9.11
CA GLU A 40 7.41 -3.11 -9.82
C GLU A 40 6.91 -2.05 -10.82
N ASP A 41 5.80 -2.32 -11.51
CA ASP A 41 5.14 -1.42 -12.45
C ASP A 41 4.33 -0.28 -11.78
N GLN A 42 4.22 -0.29 -10.45
CA GLN A 42 3.45 0.67 -9.66
C GLN A 42 4.33 1.48 -8.70
N LEU A 43 5.66 1.30 -8.74
CA LEU A 43 6.58 1.99 -7.84
C LEU A 43 6.45 3.52 -7.95
N GLU A 44 6.37 4.02 -9.18
CA GLU A 44 6.28 5.46 -9.47
C GLU A 44 4.94 6.08 -9.06
N ASN A 45 3.88 5.29 -8.94
CA ASN A 45 2.54 5.77 -8.55
C ASN A 45 2.20 5.44 -7.08
N TRP A 46 3.18 4.96 -6.32
CA TRP A 46 2.92 4.47 -4.97
C TRP A 46 2.54 5.59 -4.00
N CYS A 47 1.51 5.33 -3.20
CA CYS A 47 1.01 6.23 -2.18
C CYS A 47 1.02 5.52 -0.82
N CYS A 48 1.68 6.13 0.18
CA CYS A 48 1.77 5.54 1.50
C CYS A 48 0.42 5.51 2.22
N ARG A 49 0.30 4.62 3.20
CA ARG A 49 -0.92 4.44 4.01
C ARG A 49 -1.45 5.73 4.66
N ARG A 50 -0.57 6.67 4.99
CA ARG A 50 -0.93 7.96 5.62
C ARG A 50 -1.55 8.93 4.61
N CYS A 51 -1.16 8.82 3.34
CA CYS A 51 -1.64 9.70 2.28
C CYS A 51 -2.85 9.12 1.54
N LYS A 52 -3.07 7.80 1.61
CA LYS A 52 -4.31 7.18 1.12
C LYS A 52 -5.52 7.75 1.86
N PHE A 53 -6.59 7.99 1.13
CA PHE A 53 -7.84 8.52 1.64
C PHE A 53 -9.02 7.65 1.20
N CYS A 54 -10.10 7.70 1.97
CA CYS A 54 -11.34 7.05 1.61
C CYS A 54 -12.04 7.82 0.49
N HIS A 55 -12.28 7.15 -0.63
CA HIS A 55 -12.97 7.74 -1.79
C HIS A 55 -14.45 8.09 -1.53
N VAL A 56 -15.01 7.70 -0.38
CA VAL A 56 -16.39 8.04 0.02
C VAL A 56 -16.42 9.29 0.89
N CYS A 57 -15.60 9.35 1.96
CA CYS A 57 -15.66 10.46 2.93
C CYS A 57 -14.50 11.47 2.82
N GLY A 58 -13.52 11.22 1.94
CA GLY A 58 -12.36 12.09 1.73
C GLY A 58 -11.33 12.07 2.86
N ARG A 59 -11.54 11.30 3.94
CA ARG A 59 -10.65 11.26 5.11
C ARG A 59 -9.58 10.18 4.97
N GLN A 60 -8.39 10.49 5.49
CA GLN A 60 -7.25 9.58 5.56
C GLN A 60 -7.45 8.46 6.57
N HIS A 61 -6.57 7.46 6.50
CA HIS A 61 -6.44 6.37 7.45
C HIS A 61 -6.31 6.88 8.90
N GLN A 62 -7.00 6.21 9.83
CA GLN A 62 -6.75 6.33 11.27
C GLN A 62 -5.99 5.10 11.74
N ALA A 63 -5.02 5.27 12.65
CA ALA A 63 -4.05 4.25 13.05
C ALA A 63 -4.63 2.85 13.36
N THR A 64 -5.89 2.77 13.79
CA THR A 64 -6.56 1.52 14.19
C THR A 64 -7.40 0.85 13.10
N LYS A 65 -7.64 1.50 11.94
CA LYS A 65 -8.56 0.99 10.91
C LYS A 65 -8.00 1.18 9.50
N GLN A 66 -7.37 0.13 8.97
CA GLN A 66 -6.85 0.10 7.60
C GLN A 66 -7.93 0.36 6.54
N LEU A 67 -7.55 1.10 5.48
CA LEU A 67 -8.39 1.27 4.29
C LEU A 67 -8.33 0.03 3.41
N LEU A 68 -9.46 -0.37 2.83
CA LEU A 68 -9.54 -1.42 1.83
C LEU A 68 -9.21 -0.86 0.45
N GLU A 69 -8.28 -1.49 -0.28
CA GLU A 69 -7.93 -1.09 -1.65
C GLU A 69 -8.61 -1.97 -2.69
N CYS A 70 -9.30 -1.36 -3.65
CA CYS A 70 -9.91 -2.11 -4.75
C CYS A 70 -8.87 -2.62 -5.75
N ASN A 71 -8.85 -3.93 -6.00
CA ASN A 71 -7.94 -4.54 -6.98
C ASN A 71 -8.16 -4.07 -8.43
N LYS A 72 -9.27 -3.40 -8.76
CA LYS A 72 -9.57 -2.92 -10.12
C LYS A 72 -9.22 -1.44 -10.31
N CYS A 73 -9.75 -0.57 -9.46
CA CYS A 73 -9.59 0.88 -9.61
C CYS A 73 -8.58 1.49 -8.65
N ARG A 74 -7.96 0.70 -7.76
CA ARG A 74 -6.99 1.14 -6.73
C ARG A 74 -7.48 2.21 -5.73
N ASN A 75 -8.73 2.64 -5.84
CA ASN A 75 -9.35 3.49 -4.83
C ASN A 75 -9.44 2.77 -3.48
N SER A 76 -9.27 3.56 -2.41
CA SER A 76 -9.29 3.10 -1.03
C SER A 76 -10.59 3.46 -0.31
N TYR A 77 -11.05 2.61 0.60
CA TYR A 77 -12.36 2.74 1.27
C TYR A 77 -12.29 2.33 2.74
N HIS A 78 -12.93 3.10 3.63
CA HIS A 78 -13.20 2.60 4.98
C HIS A 78 -14.23 1.46 4.91
N PRO A 79 -14.06 0.38 5.69
CA PRO A 79 -15.07 -0.66 5.85
C PRO A 79 -16.47 -0.08 6.15
N GLU A 80 -16.55 0.92 7.03
CA GLU A 80 -17.80 1.54 7.45
C GLU A 80 -18.45 2.42 6.37
N CYS A 81 -17.67 2.89 5.40
CA CYS A 81 -18.17 3.72 4.29
C CYS A 81 -18.79 2.90 3.15
N LEU A 82 -18.72 1.56 3.20
CA LEU A 82 -19.23 0.67 2.15
C LEU A 82 -20.68 0.20 2.38
N GLY A 83 -21.24 0.48 3.56
CA GLY A 83 -22.55 0.01 3.99
C GLY A 83 -22.51 -1.37 4.66
N PRO A 84 -23.52 -1.71 5.48
CA PRO A 84 -23.48 -2.84 6.41
C PRO A 84 -23.42 -4.22 5.73
N ASN A 85 -23.91 -4.34 4.50
CA ASN A 85 -24.06 -5.62 3.81
C ASN A 85 -22.96 -5.90 2.78
N TYR A 86 -22.03 -4.97 2.56
CA TYR A 86 -20.98 -5.17 1.57
C TYR A 86 -19.79 -5.93 2.19
N PRO A 87 -19.24 -6.96 1.50
CA PRO A 87 -18.11 -7.70 2.04
C PRO A 87 -16.88 -6.79 2.17
N THR A 88 -16.32 -6.75 3.38
CA THR A 88 -15.09 -6.00 3.70
C THR A 88 -13.86 -6.88 3.76
N LYS A 89 -14.04 -8.20 3.66
CA LYS A 89 -12.96 -9.18 3.65
C LYS A 89 -12.60 -9.57 2.21
N PRO A 90 -11.30 -9.72 1.88
CA PRO A 90 -10.90 -10.27 0.60
C PRO A 90 -11.46 -11.68 0.35
N THR A 91 -11.66 -12.03 -0.91
CA THR A 91 -12.14 -13.35 -1.30
C THR A 91 -11.12 -14.43 -0.95
N LYS A 92 -11.54 -15.54 -0.30
CA LYS A 92 -10.63 -16.61 0.13
C LYS A 92 -9.79 -17.20 -1.02
N LYS A 93 -10.39 -17.31 -2.21
CA LYS A 93 -9.77 -17.96 -3.39
C LYS A 93 -8.64 -17.15 -4.02
N LYS A 94 -8.74 -15.82 -4.03
CA LYS A 94 -7.81 -14.93 -4.75
C LYS A 94 -7.13 -13.90 -3.85
N LYS A 95 -7.50 -13.82 -2.57
CA LYS A 95 -7.08 -12.77 -1.63
C LYS A 95 -7.30 -11.33 -2.15
N VAL A 96 -8.20 -11.14 -3.11
CA VAL A 96 -8.55 -9.83 -3.67
C VAL A 96 -9.86 -9.30 -3.11
N TRP A 97 -9.94 -7.98 -2.99
CA TRP A 97 -11.15 -7.24 -2.68
C TRP A 97 -11.50 -6.29 -3.85
N ILE A 98 -12.80 -6.14 -4.14
CA ILE A 98 -13.32 -5.31 -5.23
C ILE A 98 -14.36 -4.36 -4.63
N CYS A 99 -14.34 -3.08 -4.99
CA CYS A 99 -15.32 -2.11 -4.50
C CYS A 99 -16.68 -2.26 -5.18
N THR A 100 -17.70 -1.68 -4.56
CA THR A 100 -19.09 -1.64 -5.06
C THR A 100 -19.19 -1.11 -6.50
N LYS A 101 -18.37 -0.12 -6.87
CA LYS A 101 -18.34 0.45 -8.23
C LYS A 101 -17.75 -0.49 -9.29
N CYS A 102 -16.95 -1.48 -8.88
CA CYS A 102 -16.18 -2.33 -9.80
C CYS A 102 -16.66 -3.79 -9.84
N VAL A 103 -17.52 -4.20 -8.89
CA VAL A 103 -18.26 -5.45 -8.98
C VAL A 103 -19.22 -5.38 -10.16
N ARG A 104 -19.22 -6.44 -10.97
CA ARG A 104 -20.19 -6.67 -12.03
C ARG A 104 -20.73 -8.07 -11.87
N CYS A 105 -22.04 -8.23 -11.94
CA CYS A 105 -22.65 -9.56 -12.02
C CYS A 105 -22.22 -10.21 -13.35
N LYS A 106 -22.02 -11.52 -13.32
CA LYS A 106 -22.02 -12.30 -14.57
C LYS A 106 -23.49 -12.39 -14.98
N SER A 107 -23.84 -11.69 -16.05
CA SER A 107 -25.08 -11.90 -16.80
C SER A 107 -25.01 -13.24 -17.53
#